data_AF-A0AAW7CW83-F1
#
_entry.id   AF-A0AAW7CW83-F1
#
_cell.length_a   1.000
_cell.length_b   1.000
_cell.length_c   1.000
_cell.angle_alpha   90.00
_cell.angle_beta   90.00
_cell.angle_gamma   90.00
#
_symmetry.space_group_name_H-M   'P 1'
#
loop_
_entity.id
_entity.type
_entity.pdbx_description
1 polymer ?
#
loop_
_entity_poly.entity_id
_entity_poly.type
_entity_poly.pdbx_seq_one_letter_code
_entity_poly.pdbx_strand_id
1 'polypeptide(L)'
;MKKTIASPVDVIKAKILVNENSAKTWAFIIYVIVLGMILIGNTQRYESKVFKIGKLTHEVKMLRAEFVATRSELMELKMESTITRKLEEEGIYPSETPPQKIKVLKEVDNKTFWNKLWP
;
A
#
# COMPACT_ATOMS: atom_id res chain seq x y z
N MET A 1 63.38 32.48 3.10
CA MET A 1 62.38 32.80 4.15
C MET A 1 61.51 33.93 3.63
N LYS A 2 60.18 33.96 3.59
CA LYS A 2 59.05 33.10 3.99
C LYS A 2 58.01 33.32 2.87
N LYS A 3 57.57 32.27 2.16
CA LYS A 3 56.40 32.37 1.26
C LYS A 3 55.17 32.46 2.16
N THR A 4 54.64 33.67 2.36
CA THR A 4 53.39 33.86 3.09
C THR A 4 52.25 33.36 2.21
N ILE A 5 51.83 32.13 2.49
CA ILE A 5 50.53 31.60 2.11
C ILE A 5 49.45 32.61 2.55
N ALA A 6 48.56 32.92 1.62
CA ALA A 6 47.61 34.05 1.62
C ALA A 6 47.06 34.43 3.01
N SER A 7 47.15 35.73 3.32
CA SER A 7 46.51 36.33 4.49
C SER A 7 44.98 36.31 4.33
N PRO A 8 44.17 36.05 5.38
CA PRO A 8 42.70 36.04 5.30
C PRO A 8 42.11 37.34 4.72
N VAL A 9 42.76 38.48 4.95
CA VAL A 9 42.35 39.77 4.40
C VAL A 9 42.55 39.88 2.88
N ASP A 10 43.49 39.14 2.28
CA ASP A 10 43.70 39.13 0.83
C ASP A 10 42.60 38.32 0.10
N VAL A 11 42.01 37.32 0.78
CA VAL A 11 40.85 36.56 0.30
C VAL A 11 39.62 37.46 0.25
N ILE A 12 39.41 38.25 1.31
CA ILE A 12 38.28 39.21 1.40
C ILE A 12 38.46 40.36 0.40
N LYS A 13 39.69 40.82 0.17
CA LYS A 13 40.01 41.89 -0.81
C LYS A 13 39.98 41.45 -2.28
N ALA A 14 39.47 40.25 -2.57
CA ALA A 14 39.36 39.70 -3.93
C ALA A 14 40.69 39.66 -4.71
N LYS A 15 41.85 39.64 -4.03
CA LYS A 15 43.17 39.54 -4.67
C LYS A 15 43.33 38.23 -5.47
N ILE A 16 42.55 37.20 -5.09
CA ILE A 16 42.42 35.92 -5.79
C ILE A 16 41.74 36.06 -7.17
N LEU A 17 40.94 37.10 -7.40
CA LEU A 17 40.24 37.40 -8.67
C LEU A 17 41.02 38.29 -9.64
N VAL A 18 42.14 38.90 -9.23
CA VAL A 18 42.89 39.91 -10.01
C VAL A 18 44.33 39.46 -10.33
N ASN A 19 44.76 38.29 -9.84
CA ASN A 19 46.10 37.76 -10.12
C ASN A 19 46.20 37.20 -11.57
N GLU A 20 47.41 36.99 -12.08
CA GLU A 20 47.71 36.57 -13.46
C GLU A 20 47.00 35.27 -13.89
N ASN A 21 46.55 34.44 -12.92
CA ASN A 21 45.78 33.21 -13.13
C ASN A 21 44.25 33.36 -12.95
N SER A 22 43.71 34.58 -13.01
CA SER A 22 42.29 34.89 -12.72
C SER A 22 41.27 34.11 -13.55
N ALA A 23 41.60 33.74 -14.79
CA ALA A 23 40.70 32.94 -15.62
C ALA A 23 40.33 31.59 -14.97
N LYS A 24 41.29 30.93 -14.30
CA LYS A 24 41.04 29.67 -13.57
C LYS A 24 40.20 29.89 -12.32
N THR A 25 40.39 31.01 -11.62
CA THR A 25 39.57 31.40 -10.46
C THR A 25 38.11 31.66 -10.87
N TRP A 26 37.88 32.38 -11.97
CA TRP A 26 36.53 32.64 -12.48
C TRP A 26 35.81 31.36 -12.90
N ALA A 27 36.51 30.44 -13.59
CA ALA A 27 35.98 29.14 -13.92
C ALA A 27 35.60 28.32 -12.66
N PHE A 28 36.40 28.41 -11.59
CA PHE A 28 36.11 27.75 -10.32
C PHE A 28 34.88 28.33 -9.62
N ILE A 29 34.68 29.65 -9.65
CA ILE A 29 33.49 30.29 -9.06
C ILE A 29 32.22 29.85 -9.80
N ILE A 30 32.25 29.86 -11.13
CA ILE A 30 31.13 29.37 -11.95
C ILE A 30 30.83 27.90 -11.64
N TYR A 31 31.86 27.08 -11.49
CA TYR A 31 31.71 25.67 -11.09
C TYR A 31 30.96 25.51 -9.76
N VAL A 32 31.33 26.28 -8.73
CA VAL A 32 30.65 26.24 -7.42
C VAL A 32 29.20 26.73 -7.51
N ILE A 33 28.93 27.77 -8.30
CA ILE A 33 27.57 28.28 -8.53
C ILE A 33 26.70 27.23 -9.23
N VAL A 34 27.22 26.56 -10.26
CA VAL A 34 26.51 25.47 -10.96
C VAL A 34 26.23 24.32 -10.00
N LEU A 35 27.19 23.95 -9.16
CA LEU A 35 27.01 22.91 -8.15
C LEU A 35 25.94 23.30 -7.13
N GLY A 36 25.90 24.56 -6.71
CA GLY A 36 24.82 25.12 -5.89
C GLY A 36 23.45 25.05 -6.57
N MET A 37 23.36 25.40 -7.86
CA MET A 37 22.12 25.28 -8.63
C MET A 37 21.63 23.83 -8.73
N ILE A 38 22.54 22.86 -8.92
CA ILE A 38 22.18 21.43 -8.96
C ILE A 38 21.60 20.98 -7.61
N LEU A 39 22.20 21.42 -6.49
CA LEU A 39 21.70 21.09 -5.15
C LEU A 39 20.29 21.64 -4.92
N ILE A 40 20.07 22.92 -5.24
CA ILE A 40 18.74 23.55 -5.12
C ILE A 40 17.72 22.81 -5.99
N GLY A 41 18.08 22.51 -7.24
CA GLY A 41 17.21 21.77 -8.17
C GLY A 41 16.84 20.37 -7.68
N ASN A 42 17.78 19.66 -7.04
CA ASN A 42 17.53 18.34 -6.48
C ASN A 42 16.58 18.40 -5.27
N THR A 43 16.74 19.39 -4.38
CA THR A 43 15.86 19.57 -3.22
C THR A 43 14.41 19.84 -3.65
N GLN A 44 14.19 20.74 -4.62
CA GLN A 44 12.83 21.05 -5.09
C GLN A 44 12.13 19.82 -5.73
N ARG A 45 12.89 18.98 -6.44
CA ARG A 45 12.40 17.72 -7.00
C ARG A 45 12.07 16.69 -5.93
N TYR A 46 12.85 16.65 -4.85
CA TYR A 46 12.59 15.79 -3.71
C TYR A 46 11.28 16.17 -3.01
N GLU A 47 11.06 17.45 -2.73
CA GLU A 47 9.82 17.96 -2.12
C GLU A 47 8.57 17.55 -2.93
N SER A 48 8.63 17.72 -4.25
CA SER A 48 7.53 17.35 -5.15
C SER A 48 7.20 15.86 -5.09
N LYS A 49 8.21 15.00 -4.95
CA LYS A 49 8.03 13.55 -4.78
C LYS A 49 7.39 13.21 -3.44
N VAL A 50 7.84 13.84 -2.35
CA VAL A 50 7.28 13.63 -1.00
C VAL A 50 5.80 14.01 -0.96
N PHE A 51 5.42 15.12 -1.59
CA PHE A 51 4.01 15.50 -1.70
C PHE A 51 3.16 14.47 -2.45
N LYS A 52 3.69 13.91 -3.56
CA LYS A 52 3.02 12.84 -4.30
C LYS A 52 2.88 11.57 -3.45
N ILE A 53 3.90 11.20 -2.68
CA ILE A 53 3.86 10.06 -1.76
C ILE A 53 2.78 10.27 -0.69
N GLY A 54 2.67 11.47 -0.14
CA GLY A 54 1.60 11.81 0.82
C GLY A 54 0.20 11.62 0.23
N LYS A 55 -0.04 12.11 -0.99
CA LYS A 55 -1.32 11.91 -1.70
C LYS A 55 -1.66 10.43 -1.90
N LEU A 56 -0.71 9.65 -2.42
CA LEU A 56 -0.90 8.22 -2.65
C LEU A 56 -1.14 7.46 -1.34
N THR A 57 -0.46 7.84 -0.26
CA THR A 57 -0.64 7.21 1.06
C THR A 57 -2.04 7.50 1.61
N HIS A 58 -2.53 8.73 1.41
CA HIS A 58 -3.90 9.09 1.77
C HIS A 58 -4.93 8.28 0.98
N GLU A 59 -4.75 8.14 -0.33
CA GLU A 59 -5.64 7.34 -1.19
C GLU A 59 -5.70 5.87 -0.75
N VAL A 60 -4.55 5.24 -0.47
CA VAL A 60 -4.49 3.87 0.05
C VAL A 60 -5.23 3.75 1.39
N LYS A 61 -5.12 4.76 2.27
CA LYS A 61 -5.83 4.78 3.55
C LYS A 61 -7.34 4.87 3.35
N MET A 62 -7.81 5.70 2.42
CA MET A 62 -9.22 5.83 2.07
C MET A 62 -9.79 4.52 1.51
N LEU A 63 -9.10 3.90 0.55
CA LEU A 63 -9.52 2.61 -0.01
C LEU A 63 -9.60 1.51 1.05
N ARG A 64 -8.65 1.48 1.98
CA ARG A 64 -8.70 0.51 3.09
C ARG A 64 -9.88 0.77 4.03
N ALA A 65 -10.20 2.03 4.30
CA ALA A 65 -11.37 2.38 5.10
C ALA A 65 -12.67 1.94 4.40
N GLU A 66 -12.78 2.17 3.10
CA GLU A 66 -13.90 1.75 2.27
C GLU A 66 -14.04 0.22 2.23
N PHE A 67 -12.94 -0.51 2.06
CA PHE A 67 -12.95 -1.99 2.10
C PHE A 67 -13.42 -2.52 3.46
N VAL A 68 -12.99 -1.91 4.57
CA VAL A 68 -13.41 -2.32 5.91
C VAL A 68 -14.91 -2.02 6.11
N ALA A 69 -15.39 -0.86 5.66
CA ALA A 69 -16.81 -0.50 5.76
C ALA A 69 -17.69 -1.47 4.96
N THR A 70 -17.37 -1.71 3.69
CA THR A 70 -18.12 -2.62 2.81
C THR A 70 -18.08 -4.07 3.31
N ARG A 71 -16.94 -4.52 3.86
CA ARG A 71 -16.87 -5.84 4.53
C ARG A 71 -17.78 -5.92 5.75
N SER A 72 -17.84 -4.86 6.56
CA SER A 72 -18.71 -4.80 7.73
C SER A 72 -20.18 -4.87 7.31
N GLU A 73 -20.58 -4.11 6.30
CA GLU A 73 -21.93 -4.12 5.74
C GLU A 73 -22.32 -5.51 5.20
N LEU A 74 -21.42 -6.16 4.46
CA LEU A 74 -21.66 -7.53 3.98
C LEU A 74 -21.84 -8.51 5.14
N MET A 75 -21.05 -8.34 6.21
CA MET A 75 -21.16 -9.20 7.39
C MET A 75 -22.50 -8.98 8.10
N GLU A 76 -22.98 -7.74 8.22
CA GLU A 76 -24.30 -7.42 8.77
C GLU A 76 -25.43 -8.02 7.94
N LEU A 77 -25.32 -7.95 6.61
CA LEU A 77 -26.28 -8.57 5.68
C LEU A 77 -26.26 -10.11 5.76
N LYS A 78 -25.09 -10.71 6.02
CA LYS A 78 -24.92 -12.17 6.17
C LYS A 78 -25.40 -12.69 7.53
N MET A 79 -25.62 -11.83 8.52
CA MET A 79 -26.08 -12.29 9.84
C MET A 79 -27.42 -13.02 9.72
N GLU A 80 -27.48 -14.21 10.30
CA GLU A 80 -28.69 -15.04 10.29
C GLU A 80 -29.90 -14.28 10.87
N SER A 81 -29.69 -13.43 11.88
CA SER A 81 -30.75 -12.57 12.43
C SER A 81 -31.30 -11.55 11.42
N THR A 82 -30.43 -10.93 10.61
CA THR A 82 -30.84 -10.00 9.55
C THR A 82 -31.59 -10.72 8.43
N ILE A 83 -31.11 -11.90 8.05
CA ILE A 83 -31.73 -12.74 7.02
C ILE A 83 -33.10 -13.23 7.49
N THR A 84 -33.20 -13.77 8.71
CA THR A 84 -34.46 -14.22 9.32
C THR A 84 -35.47 -13.08 9.40
N ARG A 85 -35.08 -11.89 9.86
CA ARG A 85 -35.98 -10.73 9.91
C ARG A 85 -36.51 -10.30 8.53
N LYS A 86 -35.68 -10.37 7.48
CA LYS A 86 -36.13 -10.09 6.10
C LYS A 86 -37.05 -11.18 5.57
N LEU A 87 -36.77 -12.44 5.86
CA LEU A 87 -37.58 -13.59 5.43
C LEU A 87 -38.90 -13.69 6.19
N GLU A 88 -38.97 -13.20 7.42
CA GLU A 88 -40.21 -13.09 8.21
C GLU A 88 -41.24 -12.17 7.53
N GLU A 89 -40.80 -11.06 6.91
CA GLU A 89 -41.68 -10.17 6.12
C GLU A 89 -42.26 -10.88 4.89
N GLU A 90 -41.55 -11.86 4.33
CA GLU A 90 -41.99 -12.70 3.21
C GLU A 90 -42.76 -13.96 3.67
N GLY A 91 -42.97 -14.14 4.98
CA GLY A 91 -43.74 -15.26 5.55
C GLY A 91 -42.95 -16.57 5.70
N ILE A 92 -41.62 -16.52 5.61
CA ILE A 92 -40.73 -17.68 5.76
C ILE A 92 -40.10 -17.65 7.16
N TYR A 93 -40.42 -18.67 7.98
CA TYR A 93 -39.95 -18.77 9.36
C TYR A 93 -38.87 -19.85 9.51
N PRO A 94 -37.88 -19.65 10.39
CA PRO A 94 -36.94 -20.69 10.75
C PRO A 94 -37.67 -21.83 11.47
N SER A 95 -37.32 -23.07 11.11
CA SER A 95 -37.92 -24.27 11.72
C SER A 95 -37.45 -24.42 13.17
N GLU A 96 -38.39 -24.37 14.13
CA GLU A 96 -38.10 -24.61 15.55
C GLU A 96 -37.72 -26.08 15.83
N THR A 97 -38.12 -27.00 14.94
CA THR A 97 -37.82 -28.42 15.07
C THR A 97 -36.59 -28.81 14.23
N PRO A 98 -35.61 -29.54 14.81
CA PRO A 98 -34.44 -30.00 14.06
C PRO A 98 -34.84 -31.02 12.98
N PRO A 99 -34.22 -30.97 11.78
CA PRO A 99 -34.56 -31.89 10.69
C PRO A 99 -34.15 -33.34 11.01
N GLN A 100 -35.08 -34.27 10.83
CA GLN A 100 -34.84 -35.69 11.06
C GLN A 100 -34.20 -36.35 9.83
N LYS A 101 -33.10 -37.10 10.04
CA LYS A 101 -32.43 -37.85 8.99
C LYS A 101 -33.20 -39.13 8.68
N ILE A 102 -33.97 -39.14 7.59
CA ILE A 102 -34.64 -40.34 7.09
C ILE A 102 -33.59 -41.27 6.49
N LYS A 103 -33.17 -42.29 7.23
CA LYS A 103 -32.39 -43.40 6.70
C LYS A 103 -33.37 -44.41 6.11
N VAL A 104 -33.40 -44.52 4.78
CA VAL A 104 -34.16 -45.57 4.10
C VAL A 104 -33.45 -46.89 4.35
N LEU A 105 -33.96 -47.70 5.29
CA LEU A 105 -33.56 -49.09 5.42
C LEU A 105 -34.16 -49.81 4.21
N LYS A 106 -33.37 -50.00 3.15
CA LYS A 106 -33.70 -51.00 2.13
C LYS A 106 -33.58 -52.36 2.81
N GLU A 107 -34.65 -53.13 2.80
CA GLU A 107 -34.59 -54.56 3.13
C GLU A 107 -33.54 -55.20 2.22
N VAL A 108 -32.51 -55.79 2.85
CA VAL A 108 -31.54 -56.61 2.15
C VAL A 108 -32.27 -57.85 1.71
N ASP A 109 -32.58 -57.93 0.42
CA ASP A 109 -33.11 -59.14 -0.21
C ASP A 109 -32.07 -60.27 -0.13
N ASN A 110 -32.09 -61.02 0.96
CA ASN A 110 -31.29 -62.23 1.19
C ASN A 110 -31.91 -63.45 0.46
N LYS A 111 -32.22 -63.33 -0.84
CA LYS A 111 -32.61 -64.48 -1.67
C LYS A 111 -32.08 -64.45 -3.10
N THR A 112 -31.09 -63.62 -3.43
CA THR A 112 -30.55 -63.56 -4.81
C THR A 112 -29.20 -64.28 -5.00
N PHE A 113 -28.37 -64.42 -3.96
CA PHE A 113 -27.03 -65.00 -4.09
C PHE A 113 -26.98 -66.53 -3.96
N TRP A 114 -27.61 -67.10 -2.92
CA TRP A 114 -27.55 -68.53 -2.64
C TRP A 114 -28.38 -69.39 -3.61
N ASN A 115 -29.48 -68.84 -4.15
CA ASN A 115 -30.34 -69.52 -5.13
C ASN A 115 -29.68 -69.70 -6.51
N LYS A 116 -28.53 -69.07 -6.74
CA LYS A 116 -27.79 -69.12 -8.01
C LYS A 116 -26.46 -69.87 -7.89
N LEU A 117 -25.97 -70.09 -6.68
CA LEU A 117 -24.65 -70.66 -6.42
C LEU A 117 -24.68 -72.20 -6.32
N TRP A 118 -25.83 -72.79 -6.01
CA TRP A 118 -26.03 -74.22 -5.99
C TRP A 118 -27.50 -74.51 -6.36
N PRO A 119 -27.80 -75.44 -7.29
CA PRO A 119 -29.18 -75.82 -7.60
C PRO A 119 -29.86 -76.53 -6.42
#